data_AF-A0A543AM70-F1
#
_entry.id   AF-A0A543AM70-F1
#
_cell.length_a   1.000
_cell.length_b   1.000
_cell.length_c   1.000
_cell.angle_alpha   90.00
_cell.angle_beta   90.00
_cell.angle_gamma   90.00
#
_symmetry.space_group_name_H-M   'P 1'
#
loop_
_entity.id
_entity.type
_entity.pdbx_description
1 polymer ?
#
loop_
_entity_poly.entity_id
_entity_poly.type
_entity_poly.pdbx_seq_one_letter_code
_entity_poly.pdbx_strand_id
1 'polypeptide(L)'
;MDTKLPDTWTPWRAPSPLQGRRPTKEELAETAANGVTLDDVLPYPAEHDNAGLLRLLIVGTNPSPWAASVQAPFARPGNRFWKSLHAGGVTERLVNNSNGMERSDELMLAQRGVGITNIVSRPTSRSSELSREELQAGCAQLIERVAVLRPRVVAFTGITAFRTAFASPKALLGPQPTDDLTGWPEQSQLWVVPDPSGLNAHESVETLGEKWAQVWAASAHGEED
;
A
#
# COMPACT_ATOMS: atom_id res chain seq x y z
N MET A 1 -0.75 -2.44 -19.97
CA MET A 1 -1.87 -1.54 -20.34
C MET A 1 -2.50 -1.00 -19.07
N ASP A 2 -3.05 0.21 -19.10
CA ASP A 2 -3.81 0.78 -17.99
C ASP A 2 -5.17 0.07 -17.84
N THR A 3 -5.69 0.06 -16.62
CA THR A 3 -6.96 -0.54 -16.27
C THR A 3 -8.10 0.31 -16.81
N LYS A 4 -8.93 -0.27 -17.68
CA LYS A 4 -10.10 0.42 -18.24
C LYS A 4 -11.24 0.43 -17.22
N LEU A 5 -11.56 1.61 -16.71
CA LEU A 5 -12.75 1.84 -15.88
C LEU A 5 -13.90 2.38 -16.75
N PRO A 6 -15.16 2.11 -16.39
CA PRO A 6 -16.30 2.72 -17.08
C PRO A 6 -16.34 4.23 -16.82
N ASP A 7 -16.90 5.00 -17.75
CA ASP A 7 -17.09 6.46 -17.60
C ASP A 7 -17.96 6.84 -16.38
N THR A 8 -18.74 5.88 -15.87
CA THR A 8 -19.59 6.00 -14.68
C THR A 8 -18.86 5.69 -13.37
N TRP A 9 -17.55 5.41 -13.40
CA TRP A 9 -16.79 5.13 -12.19
C TRP A 9 -16.78 6.33 -11.25
N THR A 10 -17.01 6.07 -9.96
CA THR A 10 -16.97 7.09 -8.91
C THR A 10 -16.14 6.59 -7.72
N PRO A 11 -15.40 7.49 -7.05
CA PRO A 11 -14.68 7.13 -5.84
C PRO A 11 -15.65 6.75 -4.71
N TRP A 12 -15.31 5.71 -3.94
CA TRP A 12 -16.19 5.14 -2.91
C TRP A 12 -15.69 5.38 -1.48
N ARG A 13 -14.39 5.68 -1.30
CA ARG A 13 -13.80 5.87 0.04
C ARG A 13 -14.40 7.08 0.74
N ALA A 14 -14.42 7.08 2.07
CA ALA A 14 -14.80 8.28 2.80
C ALA A 14 -13.77 9.42 2.56
N PRO A 15 -14.22 10.68 2.37
CA PRO A 15 -13.29 11.80 2.39
C PRO A 15 -12.70 11.98 3.80
N SER A 16 -11.61 12.74 3.90
CA SER A 16 -11.04 13.12 5.20
C SER A 16 -12.11 13.74 6.12
N PRO A 17 -12.35 13.20 7.33
CA PRO A 17 -13.30 13.77 8.27
C PRO A 17 -12.88 15.16 8.75
N LEU A 18 -11.61 15.52 8.54
CA LEU A 18 -11.04 16.80 8.94
C LEU A 18 -11.25 17.90 7.89
N GLN A 19 -11.98 17.65 6.80
CA GLN A 19 -12.36 18.66 5.81
C GLN A 19 -11.16 19.43 5.21
N GLY A 20 -10.07 18.71 4.91
CA GLY A 20 -8.89 19.29 4.26
C GLY A 20 -7.90 19.99 5.18
N ARG A 21 -8.10 19.94 6.51
CA ARG A 21 -7.08 20.35 7.49
C ARG A 21 -6.20 19.18 7.92
N ARG A 22 -5.09 19.52 8.59
CA ARG A 22 -4.21 18.54 9.25
C ARG A 22 -4.73 18.18 10.64
N PRO A 23 -4.49 16.94 11.11
CA PRO A 23 -4.85 16.54 12.47
C PRO A 23 -4.01 17.32 13.50
N THR A 24 -4.62 17.64 14.64
CA THR A 24 -3.92 18.13 15.82
C THR A 24 -3.23 16.98 16.57
N LYS A 25 -2.43 17.31 17.60
CA LYS A 25 -1.81 16.27 18.44
C LYS A 25 -2.85 15.47 19.23
N GLU A 26 -3.90 16.13 19.72
CA GLU A 26 -4.98 15.46 20.44
C GLU A 26 -5.69 14.45 19.54
N GLU A 27 -6.04 14.85 18.31
CA GLU A 27 -6.74 13.99 17.35
C GLU A 27 -5.91 12.77 16.93
N LEU A 28 -4.59 12.92 16.80
CA LEU A 28 -3.69 11.79 16.57
C LEU A 28 -3.71 10.80 17.74
N ALA A 29 -3.71 11.30 18.98
CA ALA A 29 -3.78 10.46 20.17
C ALA A 29 -5.14 9.74 20.26
N GLU A 30 -6.24 10.44 19.99
CA GLU A 30 -7.58 9.86 19.94
C GLU A 30 -7.73 8.82 18.83
N THR A 31 -7.19 9.10 17.64
CA THR A 31 -7.19 8.15 16.51
C THR A 31 -6.48 6.85 16.89
N ALA A 32 -5.32 6.95 17.56
CA ALA A 32 -4.59 5.79 18.05
C ALA A 32 -5.36 5.04 19.15
N ALA A 33 -5.90 5.77 20.14
CA ALA A 33 -6.63 5.18 21.27
C ALA A 33 -7.92 4.47 20.85
N ASN A 34 -8.64 5.04 19.88
CA ASN A 34 -9.90 4.50 19.38
C ASN A 34 -9.71 3.46 18.27
N GLY A 35 -8.48 3.19 17.83
CA GLY A 35 -8.19 2.19 16.80
C GLY A 35 -8.82 2.53 15.45
N VAL A 36 -8.93 3.82 15.11
CA VAL A 36 -9.52 4.27 13.83
C VAL A 36 -8.70 3.69 12.67
N THR A 37 -9.32 2.85 11.85
CA THR A 37 -8.67 2.20 10.72
C THR A 37 -8.63 3.12 9.50
N LEU A 38 -7.82 2.72 8.51
CA LEU A 38 -7.73 3.39 7.21
C LEU A 38 -8.40 2.51 6.16
N ASP A 39 -9.32 3.08 5.38
CA ASP A 39 -9.88 2.40 4.21
C ASP A 39 -8.79 2.14 3.17
N ASP A 40 -8.78 0.93 2.62
CA ASP A 40 -7.91 0.59 1.49
C ASP A 40 -8.19 1.48 0.27
N VAL A 41 -7.19 1.64 -0.58
CA VAL A 41 -7.34 2.31 -1.87
C VAL A 41 -7.43 1.24 -2.94
N LEU A 42 -8.64 0.95 -3.40
CA LEU A 42 -8.96 -0.02 -4.45
C LEU A 42 -9.93 0.61 -5.46
N PRO A 43 -9.93 0.16 -6.73
CA PRO A 43 -10.91 0.62 -7.72
C PRO A 43 -12.37 0.49 -7.25
N TYR A 44 -12.73 -0.61 -6.58
CA TYR A 44 -14.07 -0.87 -6.06
C TYR A 44 -14.05 -1.27 -4.57
N PRO A 45 -15.15 -1.07 -3.82
CA PRO A 45 -15.18 -1.38 -2.39
C PRO A 45 -15.14 -2.88 -2.10
N ALA A 46 -15.74 -3.72 -2.95
CA ALA A 46 -15.74 -5.16 -2.76
C ALA A 46 -14.53 -5.80 -3.44
N GLU A 47 -13.82 -6.67 -2.76
CA GLU A 47 -12.57 -7.25 -3.28
C GLU A 47 -12.77 -8.04 -4.57
N HIS A 48 -13.87 -8.78 -4.69
CA HIS A 48 -14.17 -9.58 -5.87
C HIS A 48 -14.36 -8.72 -7.14
N ASP A 49 -14.87 -7.49 -7.00
CA ASP A 49 -15.02 -6.54 -8.12
C ASP A 49 -13.67 -6.02 -8.63
N ASN A 50 -12.59 -6.21 -7.85
CA ASN A 50 -11.24 -5.80 -8.22
C ASN A 50 -10.40 -6.93 -8.83
N ALA A 51 -10.95 -8.14 -8.96
CA ALA A 51 -10.22 -9.32 -9.39
C ALA A 51 -9.60 -9.12 -10.79
N GLY A 52 -8.26 -9.14 -10.87
CA GLY A 52 -7.51 -8.96 -12.11
C GLY A 52 -7.40 -7.51 -12.60
N LEU A 53 -7.99 -6.54 -11.89
CA LEU A 53 -7.88 -5.11 -12.24
C LEU A 53 -6.56 -4.48 -11.79
N LEU A 54 -5.92 -5.07 -10.78
CA LEU A 54 -4.72 -4.51 -10.17
C LEU A 54 -3.46 -4.99 -10.91
N ARG A 55 -2.66 -4.03 -11.38
CA ARG A 55 -1.28 -4.25 -11.81
C ARG A 55 -0.35 -4.33 -10.60
N LEU A 56 -0.56 -3.44 -9.63
CA LEU A 56 0.29 -3.31 -8.46
C LEU A 56 -0.58 -3.15 -7.21
N LEU A 57 -0.48 -4.09 -6.27
CA LEU A 57 -1.01 -3.94 -4.92
C LEU A 57 0.14 -3.59 -3.97
N ILE A 58 0.12 -2.38 -3.42
CA ILE A 58 1.10 -1.93 -2.45
C ILE A 58 0.61 -2.27 -1.04
N VAL A 59 1.46 -2.92 -0.25
CA VAL A 59 1.13 -3.37 1.10
C VAL A 59 2.02 -2.64 2.11
N GLY A 60 1.41 -1.72 2.86
CA GLY A 60 2.03 -1.12 4.04
C GLY A 60 2.04 -2.08 5.23
N THR A 61 2.84 -1.76 6.25
CA THR A 61 2.82 -2.53 7.50
C THR A 61 1.51 -2.28 8.26
N ASN A 62 1.26 -1.02 8.61
CA ASN A 62 0.04 -0.57 9.27
C ASN A 62 -0.11 0.96 9.13
N PRO A 63 -1.32 1.52 9.30
CA PRO A 63 -1.49 2.95 9.20
C PRO A 63 -0.85 3.68 10.40
N SER A 64 -0.19 4.80 10.15
CA SER A 64 0.08 5.77 11.23
C SER A 64 -1.22 6.44 11.67
N PRO A 65 -1.32 6.95 12.92
CA PRO A 65 -2.48 7.74 13.34
C PRO A 65 -2.77 8.88 12.38
N TRP A 66 -1.75 9.54 11.84
CA TRP A 66 -1.96 10.60 10.83
C TRP A 66 -2.72 10.11 9.61
N ALA A 67 -2.27 8.99 9.03
CA ALA A 67 -2.87 8.41 7.83
C ALA A 67 -4.34 8.02 8.07
N ALA A 68 -4.62 7.43 9.24
CA ALA A 68 -5.98 7.09 9.66
C ALA A 68 -6.86 8.34 9.88
N SER A 69 -6.35 9.38 10.56
CA SER A 69 -7.11 10.60 10.85
C SER A 69 -7.57 11.32 9.58
N VAL A 70 -6.75 11.33 8.52
CA VAL A 70 -7.08 12.00 7.24
C VAL A 70 -7.62 11.05 6.17
N GLN A 71 -7.82 9.76 6.49
CA GLN A 71 -8.22 8.72 5.54
C GLN A 71 -7.36 8.69 4.26
N ALA A 72 -6.03 8.80 4.42
CA ALA A 72 -5.12 8.78 3.29
C ALA A 72 -3.81 8.02 3.60
N PRO A 73 -3.45 7.00 2.79
CA PRO A 73 -2.28 6.18 3.06
C PRO A 73 -0.98 6.98 2.92
N PHE A 74 -0.01 6.66 3.78
CA PHE A 74 1.31 7.31 3.82
C PHE A 74 1.28 8.85 3.95
N ALA A 75 0.20 9.44 4.48
CA ALA A 75 -0.02 10.89 4.49
C ALA A 75 0.84 11.69 5.49
N ARG A 76 1.53 11.03 6.43
CA ARG A 76 2.33 11.72 7.45
C ARG A 76 3.41 12.58 6.78
N PRO A 77 3.52 13.88 7.10
CA PRO A 77 4.59 14.72 6.59
C PRO A 77 5.97 14.10 6.84
N GLY A 78 6.81 14.10 5.79
CA GLY A 78 8.14 13.49 5.80
C GLY A 78 8.17 12.01 5.41
N ASN A 79 7.03 11.34 5.23
CA ASN A 79 7.01 10.06 4.53
C ASN A 79 7.35 10.30 3.05
N ARG A 80 8.27 9.50 2.50
CA ARG A 80 8.79 9.67 1.13
C ARG A 80 7.97 8.93 0.09
N PHE A 81 6.96 8.13 0.50
CA PHE A 81 6.20 7.22 -0.36
C PHE A 81 5.69 7.89 -1.63
N TRP A 82 4.85 8.93 -1.55
CA TRP A 82 4.26 9.54 -2.74
C TRP A 82 5.29 10.23 -3.64
N LYS A 83 6.33 10.82 -3.03
CA LYS A 83 7.43 11.43 -3.78
C LYS A 83 8.22 10.38 -4.57
N SER A 84 8.52 9.25 -3.94
CA SER A 84 9.27 8.17 -4.59
C SER A 84 8.40 7.38 -5.57
N LEU A 85 7.11 7.22 -5.30
CA LEU A 85 6.17 6.58 -6.21
C LEU A 85 6.02 7.36 -7.51
N HIS A 86 5.98 8.69 -7.43
CA HIS A 86 6.02 9.58 -8.59
C HIS A 86 7.39 9.54 -9.30
N ALA A 87 8.50 9.61 -8.55
CA ALA A 87 9.84 9.52 -9.12
C ALA A 87 10.09 8.19 -9.86
N GLY A 88 9.47 7.10 -9.39
CA GLY A 88 9.50 5.78 -10.05
C GLY A 88 8.52 5.63 -11.22
N GLY A 89 7.76 6.67 -11.57
CA GLY A 89 6.84 6.67 -12.71
C GLY A 89 5.53 5.89 -12.49
N VAL A 90 5.26 5.42 -11.27
CA VAL A 90 4.01 4.72 -10.93
C VAL A 90 2.83 5.68 -10.99
N THR A 91 2.95 6.87 -10.41
CA THR A 91 1.94 7.94 -10.52
C THR A 91 2.36 8.99 -11.54
N GLU A 92 1.43 9.44 -12.39
CA GLU A 92 1.73 10.47 -13.41
C GLU A 92 1.90 11.87 -12.82
N ARG A 93 1.39 12.11 -11.61
CA ARG A 93 1.64 13.33 -10.85
C ARG A 93 2.01 13.02 -9.40
N LEU A 94 2.58 14.01 -8.73
CA LEU A 94 2.85 13.94 -7.31
C LEU A 94 1.54 14.08 -6.52
N VAL A 95 1.19 13.03 -5.78
CA VAL A 95 0.09 13.05 -4.81
C VAL A 95 0.52 13.78 -3.54
N ASN A 96 -0.26 14.77 -3.11
CA ASN A 96 -0.10 15.44 -1.83
C ASN A 96 -1.33 15.23 -0.97
N ASN A 97 -1.34 14.13 -0.23
CA ASN A 97 -2.50 13.72 0.55
C ASN A 97 -2.38 14.01 2.06
N SER A 98 -1.49 14.94 2.46
CA SER A 98 -1.22 15.20 3.87
C SER A 98 -2.44 15.66 4.69
N ASN A 99 -3.51 16.09 4.01
CA ASN A 99 -4.77 16.53 4.61
C ASN A 99 -6.00 15.70 4.15
N GLY A 100 -5.75 14.59 3.44
CA GLY A 100 -6.77 13.79 2.77
C GLY A 100 -6.38 13.50 1.31
N MET A 101 -6.86 12.38 0.77
CA MET A 101 -6.65 12.01 -0.63
C MET A 101 -7.70 12.67 -1.52
N GLU A 102 -7.27 13.23 -2.66
CA GLU A 102 -8.19 13.80 -3.63
C GLU A 102 -8.86 12.70 -4.46
N ARG A 103 -10.11 12.95 -4.89
CA ARG A 103 -10.85 12.03 -5.77
C ARG A 103 -10.17 11.81 -7.12
N SER A 104 -9.52 12.84 -7.63
CA SER A 104 -8.70 12.79 -8.84
C SER A 104 -7.54 11.80 -8.68
N ASP A 105 -6.92 11.74 -7.49
CA ASP A 105 -5.81 10.84 -7.20
C ASP A 105 -6.30 9.39 -7.07
N GLU A 106 -7.46 9.16 -6.45
CA GLU A 106 -8.11 7.85 -6.44
C GLU A 106 -8.39 7.35 -7.86
N LEU A 107 -8.95 8.21 -8.73
CA LEU A 107 -9.20 7.88 -10.13
C LEU A 107 -7.92 7.52 -10.87
N MET A 108 -6.86 8.32 -10.71
CA MET A 108 -5.56 8.05 -11.34
C MET A 108 -5.00 6.69 -10.91
N LEU A 109 -5.05 6.38 -9.61
CA LEU A 109 -4.56 5.09 -9.09
C LEU A 109 -5.39 3.93 -9.65
N ALA A 110 -6.72 4.06 -9.66
CA ALA A 110 -7.60 3.04 -10.19
C ALA A 110 -7.39 2.81 -11.69
N GLN A 111 -7.26 3.87 -12.49
CA GLN A 111 -6.94 3.79 -13.93
C GLN A 111 -5.58 3.15 -14.18
N ARG A 112 -4.60 3.40 -13.32
CA ARG A 112 -3.29 2.75 -13.40
C ARG A 112 -3.27 1.33 -12.82
N GLY A 113 -4.38 0.83 -12.29
CA GLY A 113 -4.43 -0.49 -11.64
C GLY A 113 -3.55 -0.56 -10.39
N VAL A 114 -3.41 0.55 -9.65
CA VAL A 114 -2.65 0.62 -8.40
C VAL A 114 -3.62 0.55 -7.23
N GLY A 115 -3.44 -0.47 -6.39
CA GLY A 115 -4.12 -0.61 -5.11
C GLY A 115 -3.17 -0.38 -3.94
N ILE A 116 -3.70 0.06 -2.79
CA ILE A 116 -2.93 0.24 -1.55
C ILE A 116 -3.71 -0.33 -0.37
N THR A 117 -3.04 -1.17 0.41
CA THR A 117 -3.57 -1.79 1.64
C THR A 117 -2.51 -1.79 2.74
N ASN A 118 -2.86 -2.24 3.95
CA ASN A 118 -1.91 -2.61 5.00
C ASN A 118 -2.12 -4.06 5.43
N ILE A 119 -1.03 -4.74 5.80
CA ILE A 119 -1.12 -6.10 6.35
C ILE A 119 -1.77 -6.13 7.74
N VAL A 120 -1.68 -5.03 8.50
CA VAL A 120 -2.38 -4.84 9.78
C VAL A 120 -3.18 -3.54 9.74
N SER A 121 -4.46 -3.61 10.11
CA SER A 121 -5.38 -2.46 10.09
C SER A 121 -5.22 -1.52 11.29
N ARG A 122 -4.71 -2.03 12.43
CA ARG A 122 -4.58 -1.27 13.67
C ARG A 122 -3.57 -0.12 13.53
N PRO A 123 -3.97 1.13 13.84
CA PRO A 123 -3.04 2.26 13.78
C PRO A 123 -2.03 2.24 14.92
N THR A 124 -0.75 2.49 14.62
CA THR A 124 0.30 2.68 15.64
C THR A 124 1.29 3.77 15.22
N SER A 125 1.93 4.41 16.21
CA SER A 125 2.93 5.45 15.92
C SER A 125 4.19 4.87 15.27
N ARG A 126 4.53 3.63 15.62
CA ARG A 126 5.66 2.86 15.10
C ARG A 126 5.21 1.44 14.79
N SER A 127 5.67 0.90 13.67
CA SER A 127 5.41 -0.50 13.29
C SER A 127 5.99 -1.52 14.27
N SER A 128 7.00 -1.14 15.07
CA SER A 128 7.56 -1.97 16.14
C SER A 128 6.59 -2.23 17.30
N GLU A 129 5.45 -1.54 17.34
CA GLU A 129 4.37 -1.75 18.32
C GLU A 129 3.42 -2.91 17.93
N LEU A 130 3.62 -3.50 16.75
CA LEU A 130 2.85 -4.66 16.31
C LEU A 130 3.50 -5.95 16.84
N SER A 131 2.68 -6.87 17.31
CA SER A 131 3.16 -8.18 17.71
C SER A 131 3.48 -9.06 16.49
N ARG A 132 4.25 -10.13 16.73
CA ARG A 132 4.51 -11.15 15.70
C ARG A 132 3.22 -11.80 15.23
N GLU A 133 2.32 -12.08 16.17
CA GLU A 133 1.04 -12.74 15.93
C GLU A 133 0.13 -11.87 15.06
N GLU A 134 0.10 -10.55 15.29
CA GLU A 134 -0.63 -9.61 14.44
C GLU A 134 -0.09 -9.62 13.00
N LEU A 135 1.24 -9.59 12.83
CA LEU A 135 1.88 -9.61 11.52
C LEU A 135 1.64 -10.94 10.79
N GLN A 136 1.68 -12.07 11.49
CA GLN A 136 1.43 -13.39 10.91
C GLN A 136 -0.06 -13.58 10.55
N ALA A 137 -0.98 -13.13 11.40
CA ALA A 137 -2.41 -13.14 11.10
C ALA A 137 -2.72 -12.25 9.88
N GLY A 138 -2.10 -11.07 9.80
CA GLY A 138 -2.20 -10.20 8.64
C GLY A 138 -1.64 -10.84 7.37
N CYS A 139 -0.57 -11.62 7.47
CA CYS A 139 -0.01 -12.36 6.33
C CYS A 139 -1.01 -13.40 5.78
N ALA A 140 -1.63 -14.18 6.67
CA ALA A 140 -2.66 -15.14 6.27
C ALA A 140 -3.83 -14.45 5.54
N GLN A 141 -4.30 -13.33 6.07
CA GLN A 141 -5.35 -12.52 5.44
C GLN A 141 -4.88 -11.95 4.09
N LEU A 142 -3.65 -11.45 4.00
CA LEU A 142 -3.10 -10.94 2.75
C LEU A 142 -3.08 -12.02 1.67
N ILE A 143 -2.71 -13.26 1.99
CA ILE A 143 -2.73 -14.38 1.05
C ILE A 143 -4.15 -14.61 0.51
N GLU A 144 -5.15 -14.68 1.38
CA GLU A 144 -6.56 -14.82 0.99
C GLU A 144 -7.02 -13.68 0.06
N ARG A 145 -6.67 -12.45 0.42
CA ARG A 145 -7.01 -11.26 -0.37
C ARG A 145 -6.32 -11.26 -1.73
N VAL A 146 -5.05 -11.63 -1.81
CA VAL A 146 -4.31 -11.72 -3.08
C VAL A 146 -4.90 -12.81 -3.97
N ALA A 147 -5.42 -13.91 -3.39
CA ALA A 147 -6.13 -14.94 -4.15
C ALA A 147 -7.41 -14.43 -4.83
N VAL A 148 -8.12 -13.48 -4.19
CA VAL A 148 -9.32 -12.84 -4.75
C VAL A 148 -8.95 -11.72 -5.72
N LEU A 149 -8.10 -10.78 -5.28
CA LEU A 149 -7.73 -9.58 -6.04
C LEU A 149 -6.90 -9.91 -7.29
N ARG A 150 -6.09 -10.99 -7.24
CA ARG A 150 -5.20 -11.44 -8.32
C ARG A 150 -4.36 -10.30 -8.95
N PRO A 151 -3.66 -9.47 -8.14
CA PRO A 151 -2.80 -8.43 -8.69
C PRO A 151 -1.60 -9.03 -9.43
N ARG A 152 -1.10 -8.38 -10.48
CA ARG A 152 0.11 -8.85 -11.18
C ARG A 152 1.34 -8.83 -10.27
N VAL A 153 1.47 -7.77 -9.47
CA VAL A 153 2.56 -7.59 -8.50
C VAL A 153 2.00 -7.16 -7.16
N VAL A 154 2.48 -7.77 -6.08
CA VAL A 154 2.30 -7.32 -4.70
C VAL A 154 3.63 -6.76 -4.19
N ALA A 155 3.65 -5.50 -3.77
CA ALA A 155 4.85 -4.86 -3.24
C ALA A 155 4.68 -4.50 -1.76
N PHE A 156 5.39 -5.24 -0.90
CA PHE A 156 5.40 -5.00 0.54
C PHE A 156 6.43 -3.95 0.93
N THR A 157 6.03 -2.91 1.66
CA THR A 157 6.94 -1.86 2.12
C THR A 157 7.46 -2.16 3.53
N GLY A 158 8.77 -2.38 3.67
CA GLY A 158 9.45 -2.59 4.94
C GLY A 158 9.87 -4.04 5.19
N ILE A 159 11.17 -4.31 5.02
CA ILE A 159 11.74 -5.66 5.13
C ILE A 159 11.60 -6.27 6.54
N THR A 160 11.66 -5.48 7.61
CA THR A 160 11.58 -6.01 8.99
C THR A 160 10.21 -6.61 9.31
N ALA A 161 9.14 -5.90 8.95
CA ALA A 161 7.78 -6.39 9.12
C ALA A 161 7.53 -7.59 8.19
N PHE A 162 7.99 -7.52 6.94
CA PHE A 162 7.91 -8.62 5.98
C PHE A 162 8.52 -9.92 6.53
N ARG A 163 9.77 -9.87 7.02
CA ARG A 163 10.48 -11.04 7.57
C ARG A 163 9.71 -11.71 8.71
N THR A 164 9.01 -10.91 9.52
CA THR A 164 8.21 -11.42 10.63
C THR A 164 6.88 -12.01 10.14
N ALA A 165 6.15 -11.26 9.30
CA ALA A 165 4.85 -11.64 8.76
C ALA A 165 4.90 -12.93 7.94
N PHE A 166 5.90 -13.05 7.05
CA PHE A 166 6.11 -14.20 6.17
C PHE A 166 6.98 -15.29 6.79
N ALA A 167 7.34 -15.18 8.07
CA ALA A 167 8.26 -16.10 8.77
C ALA A 167 9.58 -16.37 7.99
N SER A 168 10.08 -15.37 7.26
CA SER A 168 11.22 -15.47 6.36
C SER A 168 12.38 -14.59 6.84
N PRO A 169 13.15 -15.00 7.88
CA PRO A 169 14.16 -14.14 8.51
C PRO A 169 15.32 -13.74 7.58
N LYS A 170 15.54 -14.48 6.49
CA LYS A 170 16.61 -14.26 5.51
C LYS A 170 16.16 -13.51 4.26
N ALA A 171 14.88 -13.10 4.17
CA ALA A 171 14.38 -12.35 3.03
C ALA A 171 15.25 -11.11 2.74
N LEU A 172 15.47 -10.83 1.46
CA LEU A 172 16.18 -9.65 0.97
C LEU A 172 15.21 -8.69 0.30
N LEU A 173 15.64 -7.48 -0.03
CA LEU A 173 14.85 -6.56 -0.86
C LEU A 173 14.77 -7.10 -2.30
N GLY A 174 13.69 -6.76 -3.01
CA GLY A 174 13.44 -7.20 -4.38
C GLY A 174 12.41 -8.34 -4.47
N PRO A 175 12.42 -9.11 -5.58
CA PRO A 175 11.52 -10.24 -5.78
C PRO A 175 11.68 -11.31 -4.71
N GLN A 176 10.57 -11.93 -4.31
CA GLN A 176 10.55 -13.03 -3.34
C GLN A 176 10.01 -14.30 -4.00
N PRO A 177 10.51 -15.48 -3.60
CA PRO A 177 9.89 -16.74 -3.99
C PRO A 177 8.49 -16.84 -3.38
N THR A 178 7.57 -17.45 -4.13
CA THR A 178 6.18 -17.65 -3.69
C THR A 178 5.76 -19.12 -3.71
N ASP A 179 6.65 -20.01 -4.16
CA ASP A 179 6.36 -21.45 -4.33
C ASP A 179 5.94 -22.12 -3.02
N ASP A 180 6.48 -21.66 -1.89
CA ASP A 180 6.15 -22.17 -0.55
C ASP A 180 4.95 -21.46 0.10
N LEU A 181 4.37 -20.44 -0.53
CA LEU A 181 3.23 -19.68 -0.01
C LEU A 181 1.91 -20.33 -0.46
N THR A 182 1.41 -21.27 0.34
CA THR A 182 0.11 -21.94 0.08
C THR A 182 -1.01 -20.92 -0.12
N GLY A 183 -1.72 -21.01 -1.25
CA GLY A 183 -2.83 -20.12 -1.61
C GLY A 183 -2.41 -18.84 -2.34
N TRP A 184 -1.10 -18.56 -2.46
CA TRP A 184 -0.61 -17.46 -3.27
C TRP A 184 -0.79 -17.79 -4.77
N PRO A 185 -1.40 -16.91 -5.58
CA PRO A 185 -1.58 -17.18 -7.00
C PRO A 185 -0.27 -17.16 -7.77
N GLU A 186 -0.05 -18.15 -8.64
CA GLU A 186 1.19 -18.31 -9.43
C GLU A 186 1.51 -17.08 -10.30
N GLN A 187 0.49 -16.38 -10.81
CA GLN A 187 0.66 -15.20 -11.64
C GLN A 187 1.05 -13.93 -10.85
N SER A 188 0.90 -13.94 -9.52
CA SER A 188 1.12 -12.78 -8.67
C SER A 188 2.57 -12.77 -8.19
N GLN A 189 3.39 -11.83 -8.66
CA GLN A 189 4.75 -11.69 -8.12
C GLN A 189 4.73 -11.02 -6.74
N LEU A 190 5.60 -11.45 -5.83
CA LEU A 190 5.80 -10.81 -4.53
C LEU A 190 7.13 -10.06 -4.50
N TRP A 191 7.09 -8.80 -4.10
CA TRP A 191 8.26 -7.92 -3.99
C TRP A 191 8.32 -7.30 -2.59
N VAL A 192 9.54 -7.07 -2.11
CA VAL A 192 9.78 -6.29 -0.88
C VAL A 192 10.63 -5.07 -1.20
N VAL A 193 10.11 -3.90 -0.84
CA VAL A 193 10.80 -2.62 -0.98
C VAL A 193 11.11 -2.04 0.42
N PRO A 194 12.10 -1.14 0.53
CA PRO A 194 12.39 -0.48 1.80
C PRO A 194 11.19 0.30 2.34
N ASP A 195 11.19 0.52 3.65
CA ASP A 195 10.20 1.39 4.29
C ASP A 195 10.42 2.86 3.83
N PRO A 196 9.39 3.53 3.26
CA PRO A 196 9.48 4.91 2.80
C PRO A 196 9.41 5.95 3.94
N SER A 197 9.25 5.52 5.19
CA SER A 197 9.26 6.38 6.36
C SER A 197 10.49 7.27 6.40
N GLY A 198 10.31 8.54 6.75
CA GLY A 198 11.42 9.49 6.93
C GLY A 198 12.44 9.06 8.00
N LEU A 199 12.06 8.14 8.88
CA LEU A 199 12.94 7.54 9.90
C LEU A 199 13.97 6.57 9.29
N ASN A 200 13.72 6.05 8.09
CA ASN A 200 14.69 5.25 7.37
C ASN A 200 15.75 6.19 6.74
N ALA A 201 16.93 6.26 7.35
CA ALA A 201 18.02 7.13 6.91
C ALA A 201 18.81 6.59 5.70
N HIS A 202 18.62 5.31 5.35
CA HIS A 202 19.36 4.65 4.27
C HIS A 202 18.73 4.86 2.88
N GLU A 203 17.59 5.56 2.82
CA GLU A 203 16.81 5.71 1.59
C GLU A 203 16.48 7.18 1.32
N SER A 204 16.72 7.62 0.09
CA SER A 204 16.29 8.90 -0.43
C SER A 204 15.01 8.75 -1.28
N VAL A 205 14.47 9.85 -1.79
CA VAL A 205 13.33 9.79 -2.72
C VAL A 205 13.73 9.07 -4.01
N GLU A 206 14.95 9.33 -4.47
CA GLU A 206 15.54 8.81 -5.69
C GLU A 206 15.79 7.31 -5.59
N THR A 207 16.44 6.84 -4.53
CA THR A 207 16.73 5.39 -4.35
C THR A 207 15.47 4.56 -4.16
N LEU A 208 14.43 5.12 -3.53
CA LEU A 208 13.11 4.50 -3.47
C LEU A 208 12.41 4.55 -4.84
N GLY A 209 12.57 5.63 -5.59
CA GLY A 209 12.01 5.80 -6.93
C GLY A 209 12.54 4.76 -7.91
N GLU A 210 13.85 4.49 -7.88
CA GLU A 210 14.47 3.42 -8.69
C GLU A 210 13.86 2.05 -8.39
N LYS A 211 13.60 1.74 -7.12
CA LYS A 211 12.96 0.48 -6.71
C LYS A 211 11.51 0.42 -7.15
N TRP A 212 10.77 1.53 -7.03
CA TRP A 212 9.40 1.60 -7.56
C TRP A 212 9.36 1.45 -9.07
N ALA A 213 10.31 2.00 -9.81
CA ALA A 213 10.40 1.83 -11.26
C ALA A 213 10.61 0.35 -11.64
N GLN A 214 11.44 -0.39 -10.90
CA GLN A 214 11.62 -1.84 -11.11
C GLN A 214 10.33 -2.63 -10.84
N VAL A 215 9.68 -2.38 -9.71
CA VAL A 215 8.39 -2.99 -9.35
C VAL A 215 7.32 -2.67 -10.40
N TRP A 216 7.29 -1.42 -10.87
CA TRP A 216 6.33 -0.97 -11.88
C TRP A 216 6.55 -1.62 -13.24
N ALA A 217 7.81 -1.76 -13.66
CA ALA A 217 8.16 -2.47 -14.88
C ALA A 217 7.73 -3.95 -14.82
N ALA A 218 7.95 -4.62 -13.68
CA ALA A 218 7.50 -6.00 -13.49
C ALA A 218 5.97 -6.16 -13.62
N SER A 219 5.20 -5.13 -13.24
CA SER A 219 3.72 -5.14 -13.38
C SER A 219 3.22 -5.05 -14.83
N ALA A 220 4.08 -4.70 -15.79
CA ALA A 220 3.70 -4.54 -17.19
C ALA A 220 3.61 -5.88 -17.93
N HIS A 221 4.41 -6.88 -17.55
CA HIS A 221 4.61 -8.15 -18.25
C HIS A 221 3.59 -9.24 -17.88
N GLY A 222 2.29 -8.94 -18.04
CA GLY A 222 1.23 -9.95 -17.97
C GLY A 222 0.44 -9.92 -19.27
N GLU A 223 0.55 -11.01 -20.04
CA GLU A 223 0.05 -11.27 -21.41
C GLU A 223 1.09 -11.08 -22.55
N GLU A 224 2.13 -11.91 -22.54
CA GLU A 224 2.68 -12.49 -23.79
C GLU A 224 2.92 -13.97 -23.50
N ASP A 225 1.89 -14.79 -23.69
CA ASP A 225 1.95 -16.23 -24.04
C ASP A 225 0.60 -16.65 -24.63
#